data_AF-A0A6L9L4G4-F1
#
_entry.id   AF-A0A6L9L4G4-F1
#
_cell.length_a   1.000
_cell.length_b   1.000
_cell.length_c   1.000
_cell.angle_alpha   90.00
_cell.angle_beta   90.00
_cell.angle_gamma   90.00
#
_symmetry.space_group_name_H-M   'P 1'
#
loop_
_entity.id
_entity.type
_entity.pdbx_description
1 polymer ?
#
loop_
_entity_poly.entity_id
_entity_poly.type
_entity_poly.pdbx_seq_one_letter_code
_entity_poly.pdbx_strand_id
1 'polypeptide(L)' 'MMTDSYHLLKPKEESIRIFNQRLLLFAIAYRIERASHSIYVADQIIKRELVEQFMAFQPAIS' A
#
# COMPACT_ATOMS: atom_id res chain seq x y z
N MET A 1 15.44 8.54 -12.14
CA MET A 1 14.28 9.12 -11.45
C MET A 1 13.58 7.98 -10.73
N MET A 2 13.73 7.86 -9.40
CA MET A 2 12.93 6.91 -8.63
C MET A 2 11.54 7.53 -8.49
N THR A 3 10.62 7.14 -9.36
CA THR A 3 9.20 7.38 -9.15
C THR A 3 8.86 6.65 -7.85
N ASP A 4 8.61 7.41 -6.78
CA ASP A 4 8.32 6.84 -5.47
C ASP A 4 7.17 5.83 -5.62
N SER A 5 7.42 4.55 -5.29
CA SER A 5 6.42 3.47 -5.36
C SER A 5 5.12 3.89 -4.68
N TYR A 6 5.23 4.72 -3.65
CA TYR A 6 4.12 5.34 -2.95
C TYR A 6 3.21 6.16 -3.88
N HIS A 7 3.78 7.00 -4.75
CA HIS A 7 3.04 7.83 -5.70
C HIS A 7 2.46 7.01 -6.86
N LEU A 8 3.08 5.89 -7.22
CA LEU A 8 2.56 4.98 -8.25
C LEU A 8 1.31 4.23 -7.76
N LEU A 9 1.30 3.82 -6.50
CA LEU A 9 0.20 3.03 -5.92
C LEU A 9 -0.97 3.90 -5.44
N LYS A 10 -0.76 5.20 -5.19
CA LYS A 10 -1.79 6.09 -4.68
C LYS A 10 -2.78 6.50 -5.79
N PRO A 11 -4.08 6.14 -5.69
CA PRO A 11 -5.11 6.68 -6.58
C PRO A 11 -5.22 8.21 -6.43
N LYS A 12 -5.51 8.90 -7.54
CA LYS A 12 -5.62 10.38 -7.55
C LYS A 12 -6.75 10.88 -6.65
N GLU A 13 -7.86 10.15 -6.62
CA GLU A 13 -9.08 10.51 -5.89
C GLU A 13 -9.07 10.05 -4.42
N GLU A 14 -8.15 9.16 -4.04
CA GLU A 14 -8.05 8.66 -2.66
C GLU A 14 -7.30 9.66 -1.76
N SER A 15 -7.86 9.96 -0.60
CA SER A 15 -7.19 10.81 0.40
C SER A 15 -5.93 10.11 0.93
N ILE A 16 -4.91 10.89 1.28
CA ILE A 16 -3.65 10.36 1.85
C ILE A 16 -3.92 9.53 3.11
N ARG A 17 -4.87 9.95 3.94
CA ARG A 17 -5.25 9.24 5.18
C ARG A 17 -5.80 7.84 4.87
N ILE A 18 -6.75 7.74 3.94
CA ILE A 18 -7.37 6.47 3.56
C ILE A 18 -6.32 5.56 2.89
N PHE A 19 -5.50 6.12 2.00
CA PHE A 19 -4.42 5.38 1.34
C PHE A 19 -3.41 4.79 2.34
N ASN A 20 -2.94 5.60 3.30
CA ASN A 20 -2.02 5.13 4.34
C ASN A 20 -2.65 4.04 5.22
N GLN A 21 -3.94 4.16 5.55
CA GLN A 21 -4.66 3.13 6.29
C GLN A 21 -4.77 1.83 5.47
N ARG A 22 -5.03 1.94 4.16
CA ARG A 22 -5.08 0.79 3.26
C ARG A 22 -3.72 0.11 3.12
N LEU A 23 -2.63 0.86 2.99
CA LEU A 23 -1.26 0.33 3.01
C LEU A 23 -0.96 -0.41 4.31
N LEU A 24 -1.29 0.17 5.46
CA LEU A 24 -1.09 -0.47 6.77
C LEU A 24 -1.85 -1.81 6.86
N LEU A 25 -3.15 -1.80 6.52
CA LEU A 25 -4.00 -2.99 6.62
C LEU A 25 -3.56 -4.08 5.63
N PHE A 26 -3.15 -3.69 4.42
CA PHE A 26 -2.57 -4.61 3.46
C PHE A 26 -1.25 -5.21 3.97
N ALA A 27 -0.37 -4.38 4.53
CA ALA A 27 0.90 -4.83 5.09
C ALA A 27 0.71 -5.84 6.23
N ILE A 28 -0.29 -5.63 7.09
CA ILE A 28 -0.66 -6.58 8.14
C ILE A 28 -1.15 -7.90 7.53
N ALA A 29 -2.07 -7.84 6.56
CA ALA A 29 -2.64 -9.03 5.92
C ALA A 29 -1.58 -9.89 5.21
N TYR A 30 -0.60 -9.25 4.56
CA TYR A 30 0.48 -9.90 3.81
C TYR A 30 1.77 -10.11 4.61
N ARG A 31 1.74 -9.85 5.93
CA ARG A 31 2.89 -9.96 6.85
C ARG A 31 4.14 -9.22 6.32
N ILE A 32 3.93 -8.04 5.76
CA ILE A 32 5.00 -7.15 5.33
C ILE A 32 5.61 -6.52 6.59
N GLU A 33 6.93 -6.59 6.72
CA GLU A 33 7.65 -5.97 7.82
C GLU A 33 7.43 -4.46 7.87
N ARG A 34 7.64 -3.83 9.03
CA ARG A 34 7.52 -2.37 9.19
C ARG A 34 6.20 -1.83 8.59
N ALA A 35 5.08 -2.50 8.85
CA ALA A 35 3.77 -2.22 8.27
C ALA A 35 3.29 -0.76 8.43
N SER A 36 3.76 -0.05 9.45
CA SER A 36 3.46 1.37 9.67
C SER A 36 4.27 2.33 8.79
N HIS A 37 5.30 1.86 8.09
CA HIS A 37 6.17 2.68 7.24
C HIS A 37 5.68 2.64 5.79
N SER A 38 4.75 3.54 5.44
CA SER A 38 4.01 3.50 4.17
C SER A 38 4.88 3.43 2.91
N ILE A 39 6.00 4.15 2.86
CA ILE A 39 6.93 4.13 1.70
C ILE A 39 7.56 2.73 1.55
N TYR A 40 7.95 2.11 2.68
CA TYR A 40 8.53 0.77 2.66
C TYR A 40 7.49 -0.27 2.23
N VAL A 41 6.26 -0.13 2.72
CA VAL A 41 5.16 -1.01 2.31
C VAL A 41 4.91 -0.90 0.81
N ALA A 42 4.84 0.33 0.27
CA ALA A 42 4.67 0.57 -1.15
C ALA A 42 5.79 -0.08 -1.99
N ASP A 43 7.05 0.04 -1.56
CA ASP A 43 8.19 -0.63 -2.19
C ASP A 43 8.07 -2.15 -2.14
N GLN A 44 7.63 -2.73 -1.01
CA GLN A 44 7.46 -4.18 -0.88
C GLN A 44 6.33 -4.70 -1.76
N ILE A 45 5.25 -3.93 -1.95
CA ILE A 45 4.16 -4.27 -2.86
C ILE A 45 4.70 -4.40 -4.29
N ILE A 46 5.49 -3.44 -4.76
CA ILE A 46 6.10 -3.49 -6.10
C ILE A 46 7.10 -4.64 -6.21
N LYS A 47 8.02 -4.77 -5.25
CA LYS A 47 9.09 -5.79 -5.28
C LYS A 47 8.57 -7.23 -5.23
N ARG A 48 7.41 -7.45 -4.62
CA ARG A 48 6.78 -8.77 -4.48
C ARG A 48 5.70 -9.02 -5.55
N GLU A 49 5.58 -8.12 -6.53
CA GLU A 49 4.58 -8.21 -7.59
C GLU A 49 3.13 -8.28 -7.07
N LEU A 50 2.87 -7.60 -5.93
CA LEU A 50 1.57 -7.63 -5.23
C LEU A 50 0.62 -6.48 -5.65
N VAL A 51 0.90 -5.82 -6.77
CA VAL A 51 0.19 -4.60 -7.19
C VAL A 51 -1.29 -4.88 -7.42
N GLU A 52 -1.61 -5.95 -8.14
CA GLU A 52 -3.00 -6.32 -8.44
C GLU A 52 -3.77 -6.65 -7.17
N GLN A 53 -3.15 -7.39 -6.24
CA GLN A 53 -3.74 -7.75 -4.97
C GLN A 53 -3.98 -6.50 -4.12
N PHE A 54 -3.05 -5.55 -4.11
CA PHE A 54 -3.21 -4.29 -3.40
C PHE A 54 -4.32 -3.42 -4.02
N MET A 55 -4.41 -3.36 -5.35
CA MET A 55 -5.47 -2.62 -6.05
C MET A 55 -6.86 -3.23 -5.81
N ALA A 56 -6.95 -4.55 -5.71
CA ALA A 56 -8.19 -5.27 -5.39
C ALA A 56 -8.50 -5.29 -3.88
N PHE A 57 -7.56 -4.91 -3.02
CA PHE A 57 -7.73 -4.98 -1.57
C PHE A 57 -8.71 -3.93 -1.06
N GLN A 58 -9.86 -4.40 -0.59
CA GLN A 58 -10.81 -3.63 0.19
C GLN A 58 -10.62 -3.94 1.67
N PRO A 59 -10.19 -2.98 2.50
CA PRO A 59 -10.14 -3.18 3.93
C PRO A 59 -11.54 -3.51 4.45
N ALA A 60 -11.67 -4.54 5.29
CA ALA A 60 -12.89 -4.76 6.04
C ALA A 60 -13.08 -3.55 6.98
N ILE A 61 -14.00 -2.65 6.63
CA ILE A 61 -14.42 -1.59 7.53
C ILE A 61 -15.19 -2.29 8.65
N SER A 62 -14.59 -2.35 9.83
CA SER A 62 -15.25 -2.81 11.06
C SER A 62 -15.59 -1.63 11.95
#